data_AF-A0A0N7Z9Q5-F1
#
_entry.id   AF-A0A0N7Z9Q5-F1
#
_cell.length_a   1.000
_cell.length_b   1.000
_cell.length_c   1.000
_cell.angle_alpha   90.00
_cell.angle_beta   90.00
_cell.angle_gamma   90.00
#
_symmetry.space_group_name_H-M   'P 1'
#
loop_
_entity.id
_entity.type
_entity.pdbx_description
1 polymer ?
#
loop_
_entity_poly.entity_id
_entity_poly.type
_entity_poly.pdbx_seq_one_letter_code
_entity_poly.pdbx_strand_id
1 'polypeptide(L)'
;MALGKCCYKIRLSQEAEDAVKRSRELVDNIIKEKKVVYGVTTGFGKFARTVISEDKLEELQLNVIRSHAAGVGSPLSAEKTRMLLALRVNVLAKGCSGISPDTLHQYIDAFNGK
;
A
#
# COMPACT_ATOMS: atom_id res chain seq x y z
N MET A 1 17.12 -1.45 -17.59
CA MET A 1 15.71 -1.92 -17.46
C MET A 1 15.64 -3.44 -17.56
N ALA A 2 16.20 -4.19 -16.60
CA ALA A 2 16.15 -5.66 -16.63
C ALA A 2 15.03 -6.23 -15.74
N LEU A 3 14.73 -5.54 -14.64
CA LEU A 3 13.76 -6.00 -13.63
C LEU A 3 12.31 -6.07 -14.16
N GLY A 4 11.92 -5.17 -15.07
CA GLY A 4 10.58 -5.18 -15.68
C GLY A 4 10.36 -6.28 -16.72
N LYS A 5 11.41 -6.99 -17.15
CA LYS A 5 11.34 -7.97 -18.25
C LYS A 5 10.87 -9.37 -17.81
N CYS A 6 10.35 -9.51 -16.58
CA CYS A 6 9.88 -10.78 -16.01
C CYS A 6 10.96 -11.87 -15.90
N CYS A 7 12.24 -11.50 -15.99
CA CYS A 7 13.37 -12.43 -15.87
C CYS A 7 13.77 -12.70 -14.41
N TYR A 8 13.18 -11.96 -13.47
CA TYR A 8 13.54 -12.00 -12.05
C TYR A 8 12.28 -12.12 -11.20
N LYS A 9 12.43 -12.78 -10.06
CA LYS A 9 11.46 -12.76 -8.98
C LYS A 9 12.01 -11.97 -7.81
N ILE A 10 11.12 -11.31 -7.07
CA ILE A 10 11.45 -10.62 -5.83
C ILE A 10 10.80 -11.34 -4.64
N ARG A 11 11.44 -11.21 -3.49
CA ARG A 11 10.93 -11.63 -2.18
C ARG A 11 11.42 -10.66 -1.12
N LEU A 12 10.76 -10.65 0.03
CA LEU A 12 11.24 -9.91 1.20
C LEU A 12 12.36 -10.70 1.88
N SER A 13 13.27 -9.99 2.54
CA SER A 13 14.13 -10.60 3.56
C SER A 13 13.36 -10.71 4.87
N GLN A 14 13.84 -11.54 5.80
CA GLN A 14 13.21 -11.67 7.11
C GLN A 14 13.19 -10.32 7.85
N GLU A 15 14.26 -9.52 7.74
CA GLU A 15 14.30 -8.21 8.40
C GLU A 15 13.22 -7.26 7.86
N ALA A 16 12.95 -7.32 6.55
CA ALA A 16 11.91 -6.51 5.93
C ALA A 16 10.50 -6.96 6.34
N GLU A 17 10.26 -8.28 6.42
CA GLU A 17 8.98 -8.81 6.92
C GLU A 17 8.70 -8.35 8.35
N ASP A 18 9.69 -8.43 9.23
CA ASP A 18 9.56 -8.04 10.63
C ASP A 18 9.39 -6.52 10.77
N ALA A 19 10.04 -5.73 9.92
CA ALA A 19 9.83 -4.28 9.86
C ALA A 19 8.39 -3.92 9.44
N VAL A 20 7.84 -4.61 8.44
CA VAL A 20 6.46 -4.39 7.97
C VAL A 20 5.44 -4.78 9.04
N LYS A 21 5.62 -5.93 9.71
CA LYS A 21 4.74 -6.37 10.82
C LYS A 21 4.69 -5.34 11.95
N ARG A 22 5.86 -4.89 12.44
CA ARG A 22 5.94 -3.85 13.47
C ARG A 22 5.29 -2.53 13.03
N SER A 23 5.48 -2.14 11.77
CA SER A 23 4.84 -0.95 11.21
C SER A 23 3.31 -1.07 11.22
N ARG A 24 2.79 -2.27 10.92
CA ARG A 24 1.36 -2.54 10.88
C ARG A 24 0.73 -2.47 12.27
N GLU A 25 1.39 -3.03 13.28
CA GLU A 25 0.93 -2.97 14.68
C GLU A 25 0.69 -1.54 15.16
N LEU A 26 1.48 -0.56 14.69
CA LEU A 26 1.26 0.85 15.01
C LEU A 26 -0.07 1.37 14.47
N VAL A 27 -0.45 0.98 13.24
CA VAL A 27 -1.74 1.36 12.65
C VAL A 27 -2.90 0.71 13.40
N ASP A 28 -2.77 -0.57 13.76
CA ASP A 28 -3.79 -1.29 14.52
C ASP A 28 -4.00 -0.67 15.90
N ASN A 29 -2.91 -0.26 16.57
CA ASN A 29 -2.98 0.46 17.84
C ASN A 29 -3.61 1.86 17.69
N ILE A 30 -3.33 2.59 16.61
CA ILE A 30 -3.97 3.89 16.33
C ILE A 30 -5.50 3.74 16.26
N ILE A 31 -5.99 2.70 15.58
CA ILE A 31 -7.42 2.43 15.44
C ILE A 31 -8.00 2.04 16.80
N LYS A 32 -7.39 1.08 17.50
CA LYS A 32 -7.83 0.61 18.83
C LYS A 32 -7.90 1.73 19.88
N GLU A 33 -6.92 2.63 19.87
CA GLU A 33 -6.83 3.77 20.78
C GLU A 33 -7.65 4.99 20.31
N LYS A 34 -8.33 4.89 19.15
CA LYS A 34 -9.14 5.97 18.55
C LYS A 34 -8.36 7.26 18.37
N LYS A 35 -7.06 7.16 18.04
CA LYS A 35 -6.20 8.31 17.75
C LYS A 35 -6.61 8.96 16.43
N VAL A 36 -6.59 10.29 16.38
CA VAL A 36 -6.89 11.07 15.17
C VAL A 36 -5.66 11.13 14.27
N VAL A 37 -5.65 10.36 13.17
CA VAL A 37 -4.51 10.23 12.26
C VAL A 37 -4.98 10.30 10.81
N TYR A 38 -4.29 11.12 10.02
CA TYR A 38 -4.60 11.37 8.61
C TYR A 38 -4.65 10.09 7.77
N GLY A 39 -5.75 9.89 7.06
CA GLY A 39 -5.93 8.75 6.16
C GLY A 39 -6.06 7.39 6.85
N VAL A 40 -6.03 7.35 8.20
CA VAL A 40 -6.30 6.17 9.02
C VAL A 40 -7.67 6.31 9.69
N THR A 41 -7.87 7.39 10.45
CA THR A 41 -9.15 7.71 11.15
C THR A 41 -9.75 9.04 10.70
N THR A 42 -9.15 9.69 9.71
CA THR A 42 -9.71 10.90 9.06
C THR A 42 -9.79 10.74 7.54
N GLY A 43 -10.56 11.62 6.90
CA GLY A 43 -10.65 11.69 5.45
C GLY A 43 -9.37 12.17 4.76
N PHE A 44 -9.42 12.28 3.43
CA PHE A 44 -8.29 12.69 2.60
C PHE A 44 -8.47 14.13 2.07
N GLY A 45 -7.36 14.83 1.79
CA GLY A 45 -7.38 16.16 1.17
C GLY A 45 -8.21 17.18 1.95
N LYS A 46 -9.25 17.74 1.31
CA LYS A 46 -10.17 18.72 1.95
C LYS A 46 -10.83 18.17 3.23
N PHE A 47 -10.98 16.85 3.34
CA PHE A 47 -11.58 16.17 4.48
C PHE A 47 -10.56 15.67 5.51
N ALA A 48 -9.30 16.13 5.46
CA ALA A 48 -8.23 15.72 6.38
C ALA A 48 -8.56 15.92 7.87
N ARG A 49 -9.47 16.86 8.20
CA ARG A 49 -9.93 17.16 9.56
C ARG A 49 -11.25 16.49 9.94
N THR A 50 -11.85 15.75 9.02
CA THR A 50 -13.10 15.02 9.26
C THR A 50 -12.77 13.66 9.85
N VAL A 51 -13.16 13.43 11.10
CA VAL A 51 -13.01 12.14 11.78
C VAL A 51 -14.03 11.15 11.21
N ILE A 52 -13.57 9.92 10.96
CA ILE A 52 -14.36 8.82 10.42
C ILE A 52 -14.52 7.76 11.50
N SER A 53 -15.73 7.22 11.64
CA SER A 53 -16.02 6.15 12.59
C SER A 53 -15.39 4.83 12.14
N GLU A 54 -15.05 3.98 13.11
CA GLU A 54 -14.32 2.72 12.88
C GLU A 54 -15.05 1.78 11.89
N ASP A 55 -16.38 1.71 11.99
CA ASP A 55 -17.27 0.94 11.11
C ASP A 55 -17.24 1.39 9.63
N LYS A 56 -16.72 2.59 9.35
CA LYS A 56 -16.62 3.16 8.00
C LYS A 56 -15.20 3.18 7.44
N LEU A 57 -14.20 2.72 8.20
CA LEU A 57 -12.81 2.81 7.75
C LEU A 57 -12.53 1.93 6.52
N GLU A 58 -13.14 0.76 6.42
CA GLU A 58 -13.01 -0.08 5.23
C GLU A 58 -13.61 0.60 3.99
N GLU A 59 -14.82 1.17 4.13
CA GLU A 59 -15.48 1.92 3.07
C GLU A 59 -14.65 3.15 2.65
N LEU A 60 -14.06 3.86 3.61
CA LEU A 60 -13.16 4.98 3.38
C LEU A 60 -11.97 4.58 2.49
N GLN A 61 -11.30 3.45 2.80
CA GLN A 61 -10.16 2.96 2.02
C GLN A 61 -10.57 2.50 0.60
N LEU A 62 -11.75 1.90 0.45
CA LEU A 62 -12.27 1.56 -0.88
C LEU A 62 -12.58 2.81 -1.72
N ASN A 63 -13.20 3.80 -1.10
CA ASN A 63 -13.62 5.03 -1.78
C ASN A 63 -12.44 5.90 -2.19
N VAL A 64 -11.32 5.90 -1.45
CA VAL A 64 -10.11 6.64 -1.88
C VAL A 64 -9.53 6.05 -3.15
N ILE A 65 -9.49 4.71 -3.29
CA ILE A 65 -9.03 4.05 -4.52
C ILE A 65 -9.95 4.46 -5.68
N ARG A 66 -11.27 4.37 -5.51
CA ARG A 66 -12.26 4.70 -6.55
C ARG A 66 -12.16 6.16 -7.01
N SER A 67 -12.01 7.10 -6.08
CA SER A 67 -11.91 8.53 -6.39
C SER A 67 -10.58 8.93 -7.03
N HIS A 68 -9.50 8.17 -6.81
CA HIS A 68 -8.16 8.47 -7.33
C HIS A 68 -7.80 7.66 -8.58
N ALA A 69 -8.62 6.68 -8.97
CA ALA A 69 -8.51 5.92 -10.21
C ALA A 69 -8.92 6.76 -11.44
N ALA A 70 -8.32 7.93 -11.61
CA ALA A 70 -8.63 8.94 -12.63
C ALA A 70 -7.54 9.09 -13.69
N GLY A 71 -6.70 8.06 -13.88
CA GLY A 71 -5.67 8.06 -14.93
C GLY A 71 -6.28 8.06 -16.33
N VAL A 72 -5.71 8.86 -17.24
CA VAL A 72 -6.15 8.99 -18.63
C VAL A 72 -4.99 8.79 -19.60
N GLY A 73 -5.31 8.55 -20.88
CA GLY A 73 -4.31 8.28 -21.93
C GLY A 73 -3.90 6.81 -22.02
N SER A 74 -2.77 6.56 -22.69
CA SER A 74 -2.29 5.18 -22.92
C SER A 74 -1.73 4.55 -21.64
N PRO A 75 -2.06 3.27 -21.36
CA PRO A 75 -1.52 2.58 -20.20
C PRO A 75 0.00 2.40 -20.32
N LEU A 76 0.66 2.22 -19.17
CA LEU A 76 2.05 1.79 -19.13
C LEU A 76 2.20 0.40 -19.75
N SER A 77 3.31 0.15 -20.45
CA SER A 77 3.66 -1.19 -20.90
C SER A 77 3.85 -2.11 -19.69
N ALA A 78 3.62 -3.42 -19.87
CA ALA A 78 3.80 -4.40 -18.79
C ALA A 78 5.18 -4.32 -18.12
N GLU A 79 6.24 -4.04 -18.89
CA GLU A 79 7.59 -3.82 -18.35
C GLU A 79 7.65 -2.61 -17.41
N LYS A 80 7.05 -1.49 -17.80
CA LYS A 80 6.99 -0.27 -16.97
C LYS A 80 6.12 -0.47 -15.74
N THR A 81 4.98 -1.14 -15.88
CA THR A 81 4.08 -1.49 -14.77
C THR A 81 4.78 -2.36 -13.73
N ARG A 82 5.53 -3.39 -14.15
CA ARG A 82 6.32 -4.22 -13.23
C ARG A 82 7.41 -3.42 -12.51
N MET A 83 8.08 -2.50 -13.18
CA MET A 83 9.05 -1.62 -12.51
C MET A 83 8.37 -0.72 -11.46
N LEU A 84 7.19 -0.17 -11.76
CA LEU A 84 6.41 0.61 -10.80
C LEU A 84 6.05 -0.22 -9.56
N LEU A 85 5.62 -1.47 -9.76
CA LEU A 85 5.34 -2.41 -8.66
C LEU A 85 6.61 -2.69 -7.83
N ALA A 86 7.75 -2.99 -8.46
CA ALA A 86 9.00 -3.25 -7.75
C ALA A 86 9.45 -2.04 -6.91
N LEU A 87 9.34 -0.82 -7.44
CA LEU A 87 9.62 0.40 -6.69
C LEU A 87 8.68 0.54 -5.50
N ARG A 88 7.39 0.26 -5.69
CA ARG A 88 6.40 0.35 -4.61
C ARG A 88 6.65 -0.70 -3.52
N VAL A 89 6.94 -1.95 -3.90
CA VAL A 89 7.34 -3.02 -2.96
C VAL A 89 8.56 -2.59 -2.16
N ASN A 90 9.60 -2.07 -2.81
CA ASN A 90 10.82 -1.64 -2.12
C ASN A 90 10.57 -0.51 -1.11
N VAL A 91 9.68 0.43 -1.41
CA VAL A 91 9.31 1.50 -0.45
C VAL A 91 8.52 0.94 0.73
N LEU A 92 7.55 0.08 0.46
CA LEU A 92 6.69 -0.51 1.50
C LEU A 92 7.47 -1.45 2.43
N ALA A 93 8.42 -2.21 1.87
CA ALA A 93 9.29 -3.14 2.60
C ALA A 93 10.18 -2.48 3.66
N LYS A 94 10.34 -1.15 3.63
CA LYS A 94 11.09 -0.40 4.67
C LYS A 94 10.38 -0.36 6.02
N GLY A 95 9.10 -0.75 6.11
CA GLY A 95 8.37 -0.78 7.38
C GLY A 95 8.00 0.60 7.94
N CYS A 96 7.77 1.59 7.07
CA CYS A 96 7.39 2.95 7.45
C CYS A 96 5.99 3.36 6.97
N SER A 97 5.17 2.41 6.51
CA SER A 97 3.90 2.71 5.81
C SER A 97 2.65 2.11 6.47
N GLY A 98 2.80 1.15 7.40
CA GLY A 98 1.65 0.51 8.05
C GLY A 98 0.76 -0.33 7.13
N ILE A 99 1.28 -0.75 5.96
CA ILE A 99 0.59 -1.68 5.08
C ILE A 99 0.45 -3.05 5.76
N SER A 100 -0.63 -3.78 5.48
CA SER A 100 -0.71 -5.18 5.91
C SER A 100 0.33 -6.03 5.17
N PRO A 101 0.92 -7.05 5.85
CA PRO A 101 1.79 -8.01 5.20
C PRO A 101 1.13 -8.67 3.98
N ASP A 102 -0.14 -9.05 4.11
CA ASP A 102 -0.90 -9.71 3.04
C ASP A 102 -0.99 -8.86 1.77
N THR A 103 -1.29 -7.56 1.90
CA THR A 103 -1.34 -6.68 0.73
C THR A 103 0.05 -6.48 0.13
N LEU A 104 1.12 -6.41 0.93
CA LEU A 104 2.47 -6.35 0.38
C LEU A 104 2.84 -7.64 -0.38
N HIS A 105 2.43 -8.82 0.12
CA HIS A 105 2.60 -10.08 -0.59
C HIS A 105 1.82 -10.12 -1.90
N GLN A 106 0.59 -9.58 -1.94
CA GLN A 106 -0.17 -9.45 -3.20
C GLN A 106 0.56 -8.59 -4.25
N TYR A 107 1.26 -7.53 -3.84
CA TYR A 107 2.10 -6.73 -4.75
C TYR A 107 3.29 -7.53 -5.29
N ILE A 108 3.91 -8.36 -4.44
CA ILE A 108 5.03 -9.24 -4.83
C ILE A 108 4.54 -10.33 -5.78
N ASP A 109 3.39 -10.93 -5.51
CA ASP A 109 2.78 -11.93 -6.37
C ASP A 109 2.40 -11.34 -7.73
N ALA A 110 1.84 -10.13 -7.76
CA ALA A 110 1.56 -9.41 -8.99
C ALA A 110 2.84 -9.09 -9.79
N PHE A 111 3.94 -8.75 -9.12
CA PHE A 111 5.23 -8.56 -9.80
C PHE A 111 5.81 -9.87 -10.35
N ASN A 112 5.70 -10.96 -9.58
CA ASN A 112 6.22 -12.29 -9.92
C ASN A 112 5.33 -13.06 -10.92
N GLY A 113 4.11 -12.57 -11.16
CA GLY A 113 3.17 -13.08 -12.16
C GLY A 113 3.66 -12.85 -13.59
N LYS A 114 3.18 -13.69 -14.51
CA LYS A 114 3.55 -13.65 -15.93
C LYS A 114 2.74 -12.60 -16.70
#